data_AF-A0A6B2CX47-F1
#
_entry.id   AF-A0A6B2CX47-F1
#
_cell.length_a   1.000
_cell.length_b   1.000
_cell.length_c   1.000
_cell.angle_alpha   90.00
_cell.angle_beta   90.00
_cell.angle_gamma   90.00
#
_symmetry.space_group_name_H-M   'P 1'
#
loop_
_entity.id
_entity.type
_entity.pdbx_description
1 polymer ?
#
loop_
_entity_poly.entity_id
_entity_poly.type
_entity_poly.pdbx_seq_one_letter_code
_entity_poly.pdbx_strand_id
1 'polypeptide(L)'
;MAEAETFGVEWVKKWLDLRDRLVEIAKTLRKFPWIVDVVRQRQMGILHPYTVEVYVARDGSEVCLSLNPPKAYCAQNGAVRETRLELAFGRYEVYEDKIREVYRPKGLLAFAAAAGGYVRLL
;
A
#
# COMPACT_ATOMS: atom_id res chain seq x y z
N MET A 1 11.25 -15.49 0.43
CA MET A 1 10.94 -16.02 1.78
C MET A 1 11.32 -15.05 2.90
N ALA A 2 12.23 -14.09 2.67
CA ALA A 2 12.66 -13.13 3.69
C ALA A 2 11.60 -12.07 4.11
N GLU A 3 10.57 -11.77 3.29
CA GLU A 3 9.59 -10.72 3.67
C GLU A 3 8.60 -11.20 4.74
N ALA A 4 8.22 -12.47 4.72
CA ALA A 4 7.33 -13.06 5.72
C ALA A 4 8.01 -13.22 7.08
N GLU A 5 9.35 -13.37 7.11
CA GLU A 5 10.12 -13.40 8.36
C GLU A 5 10.02 -12.08 9.14
N THR A 6 9.80 -10.95 8.46
CA THR A 6 9.55 -9.66 9.14
C THR A 6 8.28 -9.71 10.01
N PHE A 7 7.31 -10.55 9.65
CA PHE A 7 6.09 -10.78 10.43
C PHE A 7 6.12 -12.10 11.22
N GLY A 8 7.07 -12.98 10.91
CA GLY A 8 7.21 -14.32 11.49
C GLY A 8 6.32 -15.38 10.84
N VAL A 9 6.74 -16.64 10.91
CA VAL A 9 5.96 -17.80 10.42
C VAL A 9 4.61 -17.93 11.13
N GLU A 10 4.51 -17.49 12.37
CA GLU A 10 3.27 -17.49 13.15
C GLU A 10 2.23 -16.54 12.56
N TRP A 11 2.66 -15.40 12.01
CA TRP A 11 1.76 -14.51 11.29
C TRP A 11 1.19 -15.17 10.04
N VAL A 12 2.03 -15.86 9.26
CA VAL A 12 1.58 -16.58 8.07
C VAL A 12 0.56 -17.64 8.46
N LYS A 13 0.85 -18.44 9.50
CA LYS A 13 -0.07 -19.49 9.99
C LYS A 13 -1.41 -18.93 10.43
N LYS A 14 -1.42 -17.79 11.10
CA LYS A 14 -2.63 -17.13 11.59
C LYS A 14 -3.59 -16.71 10.48
N TRP A 15 -3.08 -16.42 9.28
CA TRP A 15 -3.85 -15.89 8.15
C TRP A 15 -3.84 -16.82 6.93
N LEU A 16 -3.59 -18.12 7.10
CA LEU A 16 -3.50 -19.09 6.01
C LEU A 16 -4.77 -19.18 5.14
N ASP A 17 -5.93 -18.89 5.72
CA ASP A 17 -7.22 -18.78 5.05
C ASP A 17 -7.27 -17.62 4.05
N LEU A 18 -6.39 -16.62 4.21
CA LEU A 18 -6.26 -15.45 3.34
C LEU A 18 -5.12 -15.59 2.32
N ARG A 19 -4.85 -16.81 1.85
CA ARG A 19 -3.70 -17.14 0.99
C ARG A 19 -3.48 -16.15 -0.16
N ASP A 20 -4.52 -15.83 -0.93
CA ASP A 20 -4.40 -14.92 -2.08
C ASP A 20 -4.01 -13.50 -1.63
N ARG A 21 -4.60 -13.03 -0.53
CA ARG A 21 -4.26 -11.73 0.08
C ARG A 21 -2.81 -11.71 0.55
N LEU A 22 -2.34 -12.77 1.19
CA LEU A 22 -0.96 -12.91 1.65
C LEU A 22 0.02 -12.90 0.47
N VAL A 23 -0.33 -13.54 -0.65
CA VAL A 23 0.48 -13.53 -1.87
C VAL A 23 0.58 -12.11 -2.44
N GLU A 24 -0.53 -11.35 -2.49
CA GLU A 24 -0.52 -9.97 -2.96
C GLU A 24 0.29 -9.05 -2.04
N ILE A 25 0.20 -9.23 -0.71
CA ILE A 25 1.03 -8.51 0.25
C ILE A 25 2.51 -8.81 -0.02
N ALA A 26 2.88 -10.09 -0.13
CA ALA A 26 4.27 -10.49 -0.38
C ALA A 26 4.81 -9.94 -1.71
N LYS A 27 3.99 -9.94 -2.78
CA LYS A 27 4.33 -9.31 -4.07
C LYS A 27 4.54 -7.80 -3.92
N THR A 28 3.66 -7.13 -3.18
CA THR A 28 3.73 -5.67 -2.96
C THR A 28 4.98 -5.30 -2.16
N LEU A 29 5.32 -6.06 -1.11
CA LEU A 29 6.53 -5.84 -0.32
C LEU A 29 7.80 -6.06 -1.14
N ARG A 30 7.82 -7.04 -2.05
CA ARG A 30 8.94 -7.22 -3.01
C ARG A 30 9.10 -6.06 -3.96
N LYS A 31 7.98 -5.54 -4.47
CA LYS A 31 7.97 -4.40 -5.38
C LYS A 31 8.40 -3.11 -4.69
N PHE A 32 8.06 -2.96 -3.40
CA PHE A 32 8.31 -1.75 -2.60
C PHE A 32 9.00 -2.08 -1.27
N PRO A 33 10.31 -2.41 -1.29
CA PRO A 33 11.02 -2.89 -0.11
C PRO A 33 11.03 -1.88 1.04
N TRP A 34 10.96 -0.57 0.78
CA TRP A 34 10.89 0.48 1.80
C TRP A 34 9.69 0.32 2.76
N ILE A 35 8.61 -0.34 2.33
CA ILE A 35 7.44 -0.62 3.19
C ILE A 35 7.86 -1.48 4.39
N VAL A 36 8.77 -2.43 4.18
CA VAL A 36 9.31 -3.29 5.24
C VAL A 36 10.03 -2.45 6.30
N ASP A 37 10.80 -1.45 5.87
CA ASP A 37 11.52 -0.56 6.79
C ASP A 37 10.56 0.29 7.64
N VAL A 38 9.51 0.84 7.03
CA VAL A 38 8.48 1.62 7.74
C VAL A 38 7.78 0.77 8.80
N VAL A 39 7.39 -0.45 8.43
CA VAL A 39 6.71 -1.39 9.32
C VAL A 39 7.60 -1.79 10.49
N ARG A 40 8.89 -2.05 10.23
CA ARG A 40 9.89 -2.39 11.24
C ARG A 40 10.16 -1.22 12.19
N GLN A 41 10.41 -0.03 11.67
CA GLN A 41 10.74 1.16 12.46
C GLN A 41 9.61 1.57 13.40
N ARG A 42 8.36 1.40 12.96
CA ARG A 42 7.18 1.80 13.74
C ARG A 42 6.67 0.70 14.67
N GLN A 43 7.44 -0.40 14.82
CA GLN A 43 7.13 -1.52 15.73
C GLN A 43 5.71 -2.06 15.55
N MET A 44 5.23 -2.10 14.30
CA MET A 44 3.90 -2.64 14.01
C MET A 44 3.99 -4.17 13.99
N GLY A 45 3.95 -4.77 15.17
CA GLY A 45 4.25 -6.19 15.39
C GLY A 45 3.34 -7.17 14.65
N ILE A 46 2.15 -6.73 14.20
CA ILE A 46 1.24 -7.52 13.35
C ILE A 46 0.54 -6.57 12.37
N LEU A 47 0.90 -6.62 11.09
CA LEU A 47 0.06 -6.06 10.05
C LEU A 47 -1.15 -6.97 9.85
N HIS A 48 -2.35 -6.47 10.10
CA HIS A 48 -3.54 -7.23 9.75
C HIS A 48 -3.73 -7.17 8.23
N PRO A 49 -3.88 -8.30 7.50
CA PRO A 49 -3.95 -8.29 6.04
C PRO A 49 -5.03 -7.37 5.44
N TYR A 50 -6.10 -7.12 6.19
CA TYR A 50 -7.20 -6.23 5.80
C TYR A 50 -7.02 -4.75 6.19
N THR A 51 -6.07 -4.41 7.05
CA THR A 51 -5.81 -3.00 7.41
C THR A 51 -4.72 -2.38 6.54
N VAL A 52 -3.96 -3.22 5.84
CA VAL A 52 -2.92 -2.76 4.92
C VAL A 52 -3.58 -2.33 3.62
N GLU A 53 -3.45 -1.05 3.31
CA GLU A 53 -3.81 -0.47 2.02
C GLU A 53 -2.55 0.09 1.36
N VAL A 54 -2.37 -0.25 0.08
CA VAL A 54 -1.27 0.30 -0.73
C VAL A 54 -1.85 0.96 -1.96
N TYR A 55 -1.48 2.22 -2.14
CA TYR A 55 -1.94 3.08 -3.22
C TYR A 55 -0.75 3.42 -4.11
N VAL A 56 -0.91 3.25 -5.42
CA VAL A 56 0.11 3.61 -6.42
C VAL A 56 -0.45 4.68 -7.33
N ALA A 57 0.24 5.81 -7.46
CA ALA A 57 -0.12 6.82 -8.45
C ALA A 57 -0.06 6.18 -9.85
N ARG A 58 -1.02 6.47 -10.72
CA ARG A 58 -1.10 5.83 -12.06
C ARG A 58 0.13 6.05 -12.93
N ASP A 59 0.79 7.18 -12.75
CA ASP A 59 2.04 7.54 -13.43
C ASP A 59 3.28 6.89 -12.77
N GLY A 60 3.11 6.15 -11.68
CA GLY A 60 4.18 5.52 -10.92
C GLY A 60 5.04 6.50 -10.10
N SER A 61 4.66 7.77 -10.03
CA SER A 61 5.45 8.82 -9.38
C SER A 61 5.49 8.72 -7.86
N GLU A 62 4.47 8.11 -7.27
CA GLU A 62 4.30 7.99 -5.82
C GLU A 62 3.65 6.66 -5.45
N VAL A 63 4.12 6.09 -4.33
CA VAL A 63 3.56 4.89 -3.73
C VAL A 63 3.31 5.15 -2.26
N CYS A 64 2.10 4.89 -1.80
CA CYS A 64 1.68 5.16 -0.44
C CYS A 64 1.22 3.90 0.28
N LEU A 65 1.70 3.72 1.50
CA LEU A 65 1.22 2.73 2.46
C LEU A 65 0.29 3.43 3.46
N SER A 66 -0.97 3.02 3.53
CA SER A 66 -1.89 3.41 4.61
C SER A 66 -2.25 2.21 5.45
N LEU A 67 -2.15 2.37 6.77
CA LEU A 67 -2.50 1.36 7.76
C LEU A 67 -3.65 1.80 8.66
N ASN A 68 -3.90 3.11 8.68
CA ASN A 68 -4.98 3.75 9.40
C ASN A 68 -5.32 5.06 8.66
N PRO A 69 -6.18 5.01 7.63
CA PRO A 69 -6.56 6.19 6.87
C PRO A 69 -7.06 7.33 7.79
N PRO A 70 -6.78 8.61 7.46
CA PRO A 70 -6.10 9.08 6.26
C PRO A 70 -4.57 9.13 6.39
N LYS A 71 -3.97 8.62 7.46
CA LYS A 71 -2.52 8.67 7.64
C LYS A 71 -1.85 7.65 6.72
N ALA A 72 -0.88 8.11 5.94
CA ALA A 72 -0.13 7.28 5.01
C ALA A 72 1.36 7.65 5.01
N TYR A 73 2.19 6.69 4.61
CA TYR A 73 3.59 6.92 4.28
C TYR A 73 3.73 6.84 2.78
N CYS A 74 4.21 7.90 2.14
CA CYS A 74 4.36 7.96 0.70
C CYS A 74 5.83 8.08 0.33
N ALA A 75 6.24 7.26 -0.64
CA ALA A 75 7.54 7.31 -1.27
C ALA A 75 7.44 8.06 -2.60
N GLN A 76 8.22 9.12 -2.75
CA GLN A 76 8.36 9.89 -3.98
C GLN A 76 9.85 10.15 -4.22
N ASN A 77 10.36 9.85 -5.41
CA ASN A 77 11.78 10.05 -5.77
C ASN A 77 12.78 9.45 -4.75
N GLY A 78 12.46 8.30 -4.15
CA GLY A 78 13.30 7.61 -3.17
C GLY A 78 13.23 8.17 -1.74
N ALA A 79 12.54 9.28 -1.50
CA ALA A 79 12.27 9.80 -0.16
C ALA A 79 10.93 9.30 0.37
N VAL A 80 10.92 8.78 1.60
CA VAL A 80 9.70 8.33 2.29
C VAL A 80 9.29 9.38 3.32
N ARG A 81 8.03 9.85 3.25
CA ARG A 81 7.47 10.83 4.18
C ARG A 81 6.11 10.39 4.69
N GLU A 82 5.81 10.77 5.93
CA GLU A 82 4.45 10.68 6.44
C GLU A 82 3.60 11.81 5.84
N THR A 83 2.42 11.49 5.36
CA THR A 83 1.47 12.44 4.78
C THR A 83 0.03 12.07 5.12
N ARG A 84 -0.86 13.05 5.02
CA ARG A 84 -2.30 12.83 5.09
C ARG A 84 -2.81 12.59 3.67
N LEU A 85 -3.19 11.35 3.37
CA LEU A 85 -3.68 10.93 2.07
C LEU A 85 -5.20 10.83 2.11
N GLU A 86 -5.86 11.86 1.57
CA GLU A 86 -7.32 11.87 1.44
C GLU A 86 -7.72 11.47 0.03
N LEU A 87 -8.47 10.37 -0.07
CA LEU A 87 -8.88 9.78 -1.34
C LEU A 87 -10.40 9.71 -1.44
N ALA A 88 -10.92 9.88 -2.64
CA ALA A 88 -12.30 9.61 -3.01
C ALA A 88 -12.33 8.44 -3.99
N PHE A 89 -13.17 7.44 -3.72
CA PHE A 89 -13.40 6.38 -4.70
C PHE A 89 -13.88 6.99 -6.03
N GLY A 90 -13.30 6.54 -7.13
CA GLY A 90 -13.65 6.98 -8.47
C GLY A 90 -14.38 5.90 -9.25
N ARG A 91 -13.70 4.78 -9.52
CA ARG A 91 -14.21 3.68 -10.37
C ARG A 91 -13.33 2.44 -10.23
N TYR A 92 -13.78 1.32 -10.79
CA TYR A 92 -12.96 0.14 -11.02
C TYR A 92 -12.30 0.19 -12.39
N GLU A 93 -11.04 -0.22 -12.49
CA GLU A 93 -10.29 -0.35 -13.74
C GLU A 93 -9.39 -1.58 -13.73
N VAL A 94 -8.97 -2.05 -14.91
CA VAL A 94 -7.97 -3.12 -15.02
C VAL A 94 -6.57 -2.53 -14.81
N TYR A 95 -5.84 -3.06 -13.84
CA TYR A 95 -4.45 -2.73 -13.54
C TYR A 95 -3.69 -4.00 -13.16
N GLU A 96 -2.54 -4.26 -13.80
CA GLU A 96 -1.78 -5.51 -13.68
C GLU A 96 -2.67 -6.76 -13.82
N ASP A 97 -3.47 -6.79 -14.90
CA ASP A 97 -4.39 -7.89 -15.25
C ASP A 97 -5.48 -8.21 -14.22
N LYS A 98 -5.72 -7.29 -13.27
CA LYS A 98 -6.77 -7.42 -12.24
C LYS A 98 -7.66 -6.20 -12.19
N ILE A 99 -8.91 -6.39 -11.81
CA ILE A 99 -9.83 -5.28 -11.51
C ILE A 99 -9.39 -4.66 -10.17
N ARG A 100 -9.08 -3.36 -10.17
CA ARG A 100 -8.62 -2.59 -9.02
C ARG A 100 -9.47 -1.34 -8.83
N GLU A 101 -9.61 -0.91 -7.58
CA GLU A 101 -10.23 0.36 -7.24
C GLU A 101 -9.29 1.51 -7.58
N VAL A 102 -9.83 2.52 -8.26
CA VAL A 102 -9.14 3.76 -8.60
C VAL A 102 -9.75 4.89 -7.79
N TYR A 103 -8.86 5.61 -7.11
CA TYR A 103 -9.17 6.71 -6.23
C TYR A 103 -8.65 8.03 -6.78
N ARG A 104 -9.36 9.12 -6.49
CA ARG A 104 -8.92 10.48 -6.79
C ARG A 104 -8.49 11.19 -5.51
N PRO A 105 -7.35 11.88 -5.51
CA PRO A 105 -6.97 12.72 -4.37
C PRO A 105 -8.03 13.78 -4.08
N LYS A 106 -8.26 14.05 -2.79
CA LYS A 106 -9.07 15.17 -2.32
C LYS A 106 -8.15 16.34 -2.00
N GLY A 107 -8.57 17.55 -2.39
CA GLY A 107 -7.83 18.80 -2.13
C GLY A 107 -6.86 19.20 -3.25
N LEU A 108 -6.82 20.51 -3.55
CA LEU A 108 -6.12 21.11 -4.70
C LEU A 108 -4.63 20.75 -4.80
N LEU A 109 -3.92 20.63 -3.68
CA LEU A 109 -2.49 20.32 -3.66
C LEU A 109 -2.18 18.84 -3.96
N ALA A 110 -3.10 17.93 -3.64
CA ALA A 110 -2.94 16.50 -3.91
C ALA A 110 -3.24 16.14 -5.38
N PHE A 111 -4.01 16.98 -6.11
CA PHE A 111 -4.26 16.83 -7.54
C PHE A 111 -3.02 17.05 -8.42
N ALA A 112 -2.06 17.87 -7.98
CA ALA A 112 -0.88 18.19 -8.76
C ALA A 112 0.16 17.05 -8.80
N ALA A 113 0.13 16.13 -7.83
CA ALA A 113 1.15 15.09 -7.67
C ALA A 113 0.84 13.79 -8.42
N ALA A 114 -0.44 13.49 -8.70
CA ALA A 114 -0.86 12.24 -9.32
C ALA A 114 -1.97 12.49 -10.35
N ALA A 115 -1.59 12.96 -11.54
CA ALA A 115 -2.50 13.44 -12.59
C ALA A 115 -3.51 12.40 -13.13
N GLY A 116 -3.46 11.14 -12.67
CA GLY A 116 -4.41 10.09 -12.99
C GLY A 116 -5.17 9.47 -11.81
N GLY A 117 -4.88 9.90 -10.57
CA GLY A 117 -5.36 9.24 -9.35
C GLY A 117 -4.48 8.07 -8.90
N TYR A 118 -4.95 7.36 -7.89
CA TYR A 118 -4.26 6.25 -7.23
C TYR A 118 -4.99 4.93 -7.44
N VAL A 119 -4.25 3.88 -7.74
CA VAL A 119 -4.76 2.51 -7.81
C VAL A 119 -4.50 1.82 -6.47
N ARG A 120 -5.53 1.19 -5.90
CA ARG A 120 -5.40 0.37 -4.70
C ARG A 120 -4.92 -1.04 -5.05
N LEU A 121 -3.71 -1.40 -4.62
CA LEU A 121 -3.12 -2.73 -4.79
C LEU A 121 -3.56 -3.72 -3.70
N LEU A 122 -3.79 -3.21 -2.49
CA LEU A 122 -4.23 -3.96 -1.32
C LEU A 122 -5.43 -3.25 -0.71
#